data_AF-A0AAJ2B9D9-F1
#
_entry.id   AF-A0AAJ2B9D9-F1
#
_cell.length_a   1.000
_cell.length_b   1.000
_cell.length_c   1.000
_cell.angle_alpha   90.00
_cell.angle_beta   90.00
_cell.angle_gamma   90.00
#
_symmetry.space_group_name_H-M   'P 1'
#
loop_
_entity.id
_entity.type
_entity.pdbx_description
1 polymer ?
#
loop_
_entity_poly.entity_id
_entity_poly.type
_entity_poly.pdbx_seq_one_letter_code
_entity_poly.pdbx_strand_id
1 'polypeptide(L)'
;MSPLKTCLRAAIACAVLLITHAHAQSDAAGPVATNAGTVYFLRDESGFAAMLGTQAFDRFDARRLAHFDEAGSNGAITRTLMQTDTGPVLYDFRRTPPLVQRAGKRMTVQRVFWQGDEVVMQTTAGWYKLERGALTKLQSSTKTYH
;
A
#
# COMPACT_ATOMS: atom_id res chain seq x y z
N MET A 1 27.34 57.76 26.65
CA MET A 1 26.49 56.57 26.89
C MET A 1 25.89 56.15 25.56
N SER A 2 26.16 54.91 25.14
CA SER A 2 25.90 54.33 23.82
C SER A 2 24.45 53.82 23.67
N PRO A 3 23.81 53.94 22.50
CA PRO A 3 22.76 53.00 22.10
C PRO A 3 23.33 52.02 21.06
N LEU A 4 23.77 50.87 21.55
CA LEU A 4 24.33 49.78 20.77
C LEU A 4 23.20 48.89 20.22
N LYS A 5 23.11 48.86 18.89
CA LYS A 5 22.81 47.70 18.02
C LYS A 5 21.44 47.02 18.16
N THR A 6 20.63 47.30 17.14
CA THR A 6 19.69 46.42 16.45
C THR A 6 20.04 44.92 16.57
N CYS A 7 19.11 44.10 17.06
CA CYS A 7 19.09 42.66 16.82
C CYS A 7 17.66 42.22 16.53
N LEU A 8 17.34 42.20 15.24
CA LEU A 8 16.16 41.58 14.67
C LEU A 8 16.32 40.05 14.84
N ARG A 9 15.42 39.40 15.59
CA ARG A 9 15.29 37.94 15.62
C ARG A 9 13.84 37.57 15.35
N ALA A 10 13.50 37.47 14.08
CA ALA A 10 12.27 36.81 13.65
C ALA A 10 12.49 35.30 13.75
N ALA A 11 11.93 34.67 14.78
CA ALA A 11 11.85 33.22 14.87
C ALA A 11 10.54 32.77 14.22
N ILE A 12 10.57 32.44 12.93
CA ILE A 12 9.46 31.75 12.28
C ILE A 12 9.60 30.26 12.59
N ALA A 13 8.86 29.80 13.60
CA ALA A 13 8.69 28.38 13.86
C ALA A 13 7.69 27.82 12.83
N CYS A 14 8.19 27.33 11.70
CA CYS A 14 7.40 26.47 10.81
C CYS A 14 7.22 25.10 11.49
N ALA A 15 6.19 24.98 12.33
CA ALA A 15 5.68 23.68 12.73
C ALA A 15 5.03 23.02 11.51
N VAL A 16 5.82 22.26 10.73
CA VAL A 16 5.26 21.37 9.71
C VAL A 16 4.53 20.26 10.46
N LEU A 17 3.21 20.36 10.52
CA LEU A 17 2.33 19.28 10.96
C LEU A 17 2.53 18.11 10.00
N LEU A 18 3.37 17.15 10.37
CA LEU A 18 3.47 15.85 9.69
C LEU A 18 2.19 15.08 9.97
N ILE A 19 1.13 15.39 9.22
CA ILE A 19 -0.07 14.56 9.20
C ILE A 19 0.25 13.31 8.38
N THR A 20 0.94 12.35 9.00
CA THR A 20 1.09 11.00 8.46
C THR A 20 -0.22 10.24 8.63
N HIS A 21 -1.24 10.67 7.89
CA HIS A 21 -2.47 9.91 7.79
C HIS A 21 -2.16 8.56 7.16
N ALA A 22 -2.10 7.54 8.01
CA ALA A 22 -2.00 6.14 7.62
C ALA A 22 -3.33 5.74 6.97
N HIS A 23 -3.46 6.02 5.68
CA HIS A 23 -4.56 5.61 4.82
C HIS A 23 -4.00 4.82 3.65
N ALA A 24 -4.87 4.02 3.01
CA ALA A 24 -4.52 3.38 1.75
C ALA A 24 -3.92 4.41 0.79
N GLN A 25 -2.87 4.00 0.07
CA GLN A 25 -2.13 4.89 -0.82
C GLN A 25 -3.00 5.38 -1.97
N SER A 26 -3.97 4.57 -2.39
CA SER A 26 -4.88 4.89 -3.48
C SER A 26 -6.23 4.17 -3.33
N ASP A 27 -7.28 4.79 -3.86
CA ASP A 27 -8.61 4.24 -4.08
C ASP A 27 -8.98 4.20 -5.58
N ALA A 28 -8.00 4.44 -6.46
CA ALA A 28 -8.20 4.48 -7.90
C ALA A 28 -8.62 3.11 -8.46
N ALA A 29 -9.60 3.13 -9.35
CA ALA A 29 -10.03 1.96 -10.12
C ALA A 29 -9.11 1.63 -11.32
N GLY A 30 -8.04 2.41 -11.52
CA GLY A 30 -7.18 2.36 -12.70
C GLY A 30 -7.44 3.53 -13.67
N PRO A 31 -6.67 3.62 -14.77
CA PRO A 31 -5.68 2.66 -15.22
C PRO A 31 -4.45 2.60 -14.32
N VAL A 32 -4.00 1.38 -13.98
CA VAL A 32 -2.73 1.13 -13.28
C VAL A 32 -1.76 0.50 -14.28
N ALA A 33 -0.68 1.21 -14.62
CA ALA A 33 0.35 0.69 -15.50
C ALA A 33 1.22 -0.34 -14.76
N THR A 34 1.31 -1.56 -15.28
CA THR A 34 2.13 -2.64 -14.72
C THR A 34 2.97 -3.31 -15.83
N ASN A 35 3.98 -4.09 -15.46
CA ASN A 35 4.74 -4.89 -16.44
C ASN A 35 3.91 -6.01 -17.09
N ALA A 36 2.83 -6.45 -16.44
CA ALA A 36 1.91 -7.43 -17.00
C ALA A 36 0.89 -6.80 -17.98
N GLY A 37 0.79 -5.47 -18.02
CA GLY A 37 -0.21 -4.71 -18.78
C GLY A 37 -0.98 -3.72 -17.90
N THR A 38 -2.03 -3.11 -18.45
CA THR A 38 -2.85 -2.15 -17.70
C THR A 38 -3.89 -2.88 -16.83
N VAL A 39 -3.89 -2.56 -15.55
CA VAL A 39 -4.84 -3.11 -14.57
C VAL A 39 -5.96 -2.13 -14.27
N TYR A 40 -7.17 -2.66 -14.12
CA TYR A 40 -8.35 -1.94 -13.61
C TYR A 40 -9.03 -2.74 -12.49
N PHE A 41 -9.59 -2.04 -11.52
CA PHE A 41 -10.42 -2.60 -10.46
C PHE A 41 -11.85 -2.10 -10.65
N LEU A 42 -12.65 -2.87 -11.35
CA LEU A 42 -14.01 -2.47 -11.74
C LEU A 42 -15.02 -3.05 -10.77
N ARG A 43 -15.97 -2.23 -10.31
CA ARG A 43 -17.08 -2.70 -9.49
C ARG A 43 -18.02 -3.56 -10.36
N ASP A 44 -18.38 -4.74 -9.87
CA ASP A 44 -19.40 -5.61 -10.46
C ASP A 44 -20.46 -6.00 -9.39
N GLU A 45 -21.42 -6.84 -9.76
CA GLU A 45 -22.49 -7.29 -8.86
C GLU A 45 -21.96 -8.10 -7.65
N SER A 46 -20.78 -8.70 -7.79
CA SER A 46 -20.12 -9.55 -6.79
C SER A 46 -18.99 -8.85 -6.03
N GLY A 47 -18.95 -7.51 -6.05
CA GLY A 47 -17.88 -6.73 -5.43
C GLY A 47 -17.03 -6.01 -6.47
N PHE A 48 -15.79 -6.46 -6.64
CA PHE A 48 -14.85 -5.92 -7.62
C PHE A 48 -14.18 -7.04 -8.43
N ALA A 49 -13.97 -6.78 -9.72
CA ALA A 49 -13.13 -7.55 -10.60
C ALA A 49 -11.79 -6.84 -10.83
N ALA A 50 -10.69 -7.56 -10.63
CA ALA A 50 -9.37 -7.13 -11.07
C ALA A 50 -9.17 -7.58 -12.53
N MET A 51 -9.01 -6.62 -13.41
CA MET A 51 -8.93 -6.76 -14.86
C MET A 51 -7.51 -6.51 -15.33
N LEU A 52 -6.99 -7.35 -16.22
CA LEU A 52 -5.78 -7.08 -17.00
C LEU A 52 -6.20 -6.90 -18.45
N GLY A 53 -6.14 -5.67 -18.95
CA GLY A 53 -6.82 -5.30 -20.19
C GLY A 53 -8.33 -5.58 -20.09
N THR A 54 -8.81 -6.51 -20.91
CA THR A 54 -10.24 -6.91 -20.95
C THR A 54 -10.52 -8.24 -20.26
N GLN A 55 -9.52 -8.87 -19.62
CA GLN A 55 -9.68 -10.17 -18.96
C GLN A 55 -9.67 -10.02 -17.44
N ALA A 56 -10.69 -10.54 -16.77
CA ALA A 56 -10.70 -10.66 -15.31
C ALA A 56 -9.70 -11.75 -14.88
N PHE A 57 -8.81 -11.43 -13.96
CA PHE A 57 -7.86 -12.39 -13.37
C PHE A 57 -8.13 -12.65 -11.88
N ASP A 58 -8.88 -11.78 -11.21
CA ASP A 58 -9.34 -12.02 -9.84
C ASP A 58 -10.69 -11.33 -9.57
N ARG A 59 -11.40 -11.81 -8.54
CA ARG A 59 -12.59 -11.16 -7.97
C ARG A 59 -12.49 -11.11 -6.46
N PHE A 60 -12.97 -10.01 -5.87
CA PHE A 60 -12.95 -9.83 -4.42
C PHE A 60 -14.06 -8.91 -3.92
N ASP A 61 -14.52 -9.20 -2.70
CA ASP A 61 -15.47 -8.37 -1.98
C ASP A 61 -14.75 -7.22 -1.28
N ALA A 62 -15.16 -6.00 -1.56
CA ALA A 62 -14.77 -4.83 -0.77
C ALA A 62 -15.88 -3.79 -0.80
N ARG A 63 -16.03 -3.07 0.32
CA ARG A 63 -16.92 -1.89 0.36
C ARG A 63 -16.39 -0.74 -0.50
N ARG A 64 -15.07 -0.51 -0.51
CA ARG A 64 -14.39 0.52 -1.31
C ARG A 64 -13.03 0.00 -1.75
N LEU A 65 -12.49 0.56 -2.83
CA LEU A 65 -11.09 0.31 -3.19
C LEU A 65 -10.19 1.01 -2.18
N ALA A 66 -9.15 0.29 -1.78
CA ALA A 66 -8.13 0.76 -0.88
C ALA A 66 -6.91 -0.11 -1.10
N HIS A 67 -5.89 0.44 -1.75
CA HIS A 67 -4.71 -0.31 -2.10
C HIS A 67 -3.42 0.45 -1.81
N PHE A 68 -2.36 -0.32 -1.61
CA PHE A 68 -0.99 0.14 -1.43
C PHE A 68 -0.18 -0.40 -2.60
N ASP A 69 0.60 0.44 -3.26
CA ASP A 69 1.31 0.06 -4.47
C ASP A 69 2.82 0.13 -4.27
N GLU A 70 3.53 -0.81 -4.88
CA GLU A 70 4.97 -0.74 -5.09
C GLU A 70 5.23 -0.34 -6.53
N ALA A 71 5.91 0.79 -6.73
CA ALA A 71 6.41 1.20 -8.03
C ALA A 71 7.80 0.62 -8.27
N GLY A 72 8.03 0.08 -9.47
CA GLY A 72 9.35 -0.29 -9.95
C GLY A 72 10.18 0.93 -10.40
N SER A 73 11.43 0.70 -10.77
CA SER A 73 12.36 1.77 -11.22
C SER A 73 11.90 2.50 -12.48
N ASN A 74 11.03 1.88 -13.29
CA ASN A 74 10.43 2.47 -14.49
C ASN A 74 9.09 3.19 -14.20
N GLY A 75 8.68 3.28 -12.92
CA GLY A 75 7.42 3.89 -12.51
C GLY A 75 6.19 2.99 -12.67
N ALA A 76 6.31 1.83 -13.32
CA ALA A 76 5.22 0.87 -13.41
C ALA A 76 5.00 0.18 -12.06
N ILE A 77 3.75 -0.09 -11.70
CA ILE A 77 3.42 -0.80 -10.47
C ILE A 77 3.81 -2.27 -10.62
N THR A 78 4.66 -2.75 -9.71
CA THR A 78 5.16 -4.13 -9.67
C THR A 78 4.30 -5.00 -8.77
N ARG A 79 3.79 -4.45 -7.68
CA ARG A 79 2.91 -5.14 -6.72
C ARG A 79 1.87 -4.19 -6.15
N THR A 80 0.71 -4.75 -5.81
CA THR A 80 -0.37 -4.03 -5.12
C THR A 80 -0.91 -4.87 -3.98
N LEU A 81 -1.02 -4.30 -2.78
CA LEU A 81 -1.74 -4.89 -1.66
C LEU A 81 -3.14 -4.26 -1.59
N MET A 82 -4.16 -5.01 -1.97
CA MET A 82 -5.56 -4.60 -1.91
C MET A 82 -6.18 -4.94 -0.56
N GLN A 83 -6.82 -3.97 0.08
CA GLN A 83 -7.67 -4.20 1.24
C GLN A 83 -9.03 -4.72 0.80
N THR A 84 -9.44 -5.89 1.31
CA THR A 84 -10.74 -6.51 1.01
C THR A 84 -11.49 -6.85 2.29
N ASP A 85 -12.75 -7.28 2.16
CA ASP A 85 -13.61 -7.65 3.29
C ASP A 85 -13.22 -9.01 3.91
N THR A 86 -12.44 -9.83 3.20
CA THR A 86 -11.94 -11.13 3.69
C THR A 86 -10.48 -11.07 4.17
N GLY A 87 -9.79 -9.95 3.92
CA GLY A 87 -8.39 -9.73 4.26
C GLY A 87 -7.57 -9.19 3.09
N PRO A 88 -6.32 -8.79 3.33
CA PRO A 88 -5.48 -8.26 2.25
C PRO A 88 -5.21 -9.28 1.15
N VAL A 89 -5.18 -8.81 -0.09
CA VAL A 89 -4.80 -9.58 -1.27
C VAL A 89 -3.60 -8.91 -1.93
N LEU A 90 -2.50 -9.65 -2.08
CA LEU A 90 -1.32 -9.20 -2.79
C LEU A 90 -1.41 -9.64 -4.26
N TYR A 91 -1.42 -8.66 -5.15
CA TYR A 91 -1.22 -8.84 -6.58
C TYR A 91 0.25 -8.58 -6.92
N ASP A 92 0.88 -9.55 -7.59
CA ASP A 92 2.25 -9.42 -8.08
C ASP A 92 2.25 -9.44 -9.61
N PHE A 93 2.49 -8.27 -10.19
CA PHE A 93 2.48 -7.99 -11.63
C PHE A 93 3.85 -8.17 -12.28
N ARG A 94 4.85 -8.69 -11.55
CA ARG A 94 6.15 -9.07 -12.12
C ARG A 94 6.06 -10.34 -12.99
N ARG A 95 4.90 -11.00 -13.00
CA ARG A 95 4.60 -12.23 -13.74
C ARG A 95 3.35 -12.04 -14.60
N THR A 96 3.25 -12.82 -15.67
CA THR A 96 2.07 -12.89 -16.54
C THR A 96 1.63 -14.36 -16.67
N PRO A 97 0.45 -14.76 -16.17
CA PRO A 97 -0.55 -13.93 -15.50
C PRO A 97 -0.07 -13.41 -14.12
N PRO A 98 -0.66 -12.31 -13.61
CA PRO A 98 -0.36 -11.81 -12.27
C PRO A 98 -0.56 -12.88 -11.20
N LEU A 99 0.34 -12.95 -10.23
CA LEU A 99 0.21 -13.85 -9.10
C LEU A 99 -0.68 -13.21 -8.03
N VAL A 100 -1.68 -13.96 -7.56
CA VAL A 100 -2.64 -13.53 -6.53
C VAL A 100 -2.36 -14.29 -5.23
N GLN A 101 -2.09 -13.58 -4.14
CA GLN A 101 -1.86 -14.17 -2.82
C GLN A 101 -2.81 -13.57 -1.79
N ARG A 102 -3.70 -14.39 -1.23
CA ARG A 102 -4.67 -13.96 -0.21
C ARG A 102 -4.10 -14.19 1.18
N ALA A 103 -4.13 -13.18 2.04
CA ALA A 103 -3.70 -13.31 3.43
C ALA A 103 -4.59 -14.25 4.26
N GLY A 104 -5.83 -14.51 3.81
CA GLY A 104 -6.78 -15.43 4.46
C GLY A 104 -7.26 -15.00 5.84
N LYS A 105 -6.91 -13.78 6.28
CA LYS A 105 -7.25 -13.25 7.59
C LYS A 105 -7.74 -11.82 7.46
N ARG A 106 -8.96 -11.57 7.93
CA ARG A 106 -9.53 -10.22 8.03
C ARG A 106 -8.67 -9.36 8.96
N MET A 107 -8.20 -8.25 8.43
CA MET A 107 -7.44 -7.23 9.17
C MET A 107 -7.50 -5.90 8.42
N THR A 108 -7.34 -4.80 9.14
CA THR A 108 -7.21 -3.46 8.56
C THR A 108 -5.73 -3.11 8.46
N VAL A 109 -5.24 -2.93 7.24
CA VAL A 109 -3.87 -2.49 6.97
C VAL A 109 -3.81 -0.97 7.08
N GLN A 110 -2.87 -0.48 7.89
CA GLN A 110 -2.62 0.94 8.11
C GLN A 110 -1.44 1.44 7.28
N ARG A 111 -0.37 0.64 7.21
CA ARG A 111 0.83 0.92 6.42
C ARG A 111 1.40 -0.35 5.82
N VAL A 112 2.10 -0.19 4.71
CA VAL A 112 2.77 -1.26 3.98
C VAL A 112 4.23 -0.89 3.77
N PHE A 113 5.12 -1.87 3.93
CA PHE A 113 6.54 -1.77 3.66
C PHE A 113 6.94 -2.92 2.73
N TRP A 114 7.48 -2.57 1.58
CA TRP A 114 7.87 -3.51 0.52
C TRP A 114 9.34 -3.89 0.70
N GLN A 115 9.64 -5.19 0.80
CA GLN A 115 11.00 -5.65 1.05
C GLN A 115 11.26 -6.94 0.28
N GLY A 116 12.06 -6.90 -0.80
CA GLY A 116 12.29 -8.08 -1.64
C GLY A 116 10.97 -8.72 -2.07
N ASP A 117 10.75 -10.00 -1.74
CA ASP A 117 9.49 -10.71 -2.02
C ASP A 117 8.46 -10.67 -0.88
N GLU A 118 8.81 -10.10 0.28
CA GLU A 118 7.90 -9.93 1.41
C GLU A 118 7.19 -8.57 1.37
N VAL A 119 5.95 -8.55 1.88
CA VAL A 119 5.22 -7.32 2.20
C VAL A 119 4.91 -7.32 3.68
N VAL A 120 5.34 -6.25 4.36
CA VAL A 120 5.15 -6.07 5.80
C VAL A 120 4.04 -5.06 6.02
N MET A 121 3.07 -5.44 6.84
CA MET A 121 1.86 -4.69 7.10
C MET A 121 1.84 -4.26 8.56
N GLN A 122 1.69 -2.96 8.78
CA GLN A 122 1.25 -2.45 10.07
C GLN A 122 -0.27 -2.54 10.14
N THR A 123 -0.80 -3.20 11.17
CA THR A 123 -2.24 -3.33 11.42
C THR A 123 -2.57 -2.91 12.85
N THR A 124 -3.87 -2.75 13.15
CA THR A 124 -4.35 -2.52 14.51
C THR A 124 -4.02 -3.67 15.47
N ALA A 125 -3.84 -4.90 14.96
CA ALA A 125 -3.54 -6.10 15.75
C ALA A 125 -2.02 -6.39 15.86
N GLY A 126 -1.18 -5.48 15.38
CA GLY A 126 0.27 -5.59 15.33
C GLY A 126 0.83 -5.70 13.91
N TRP A 127 2.08 -6.14 13.82
CA TRP A 127 2.80 -6.26 12.56
C TRP A 127 2.66 -7.65 11.97
N TYR A 128 2.43 -7.72 10.66
CA TYR A 128 2.31 -8.96 9.91
C TYR A 128 3.20 -8.93 8.68
N LYS A 129 3.69 -10.09 8.29
CA LYS A 129 4.37 -10.30 7.03
C LYS A 129 3.54 -11.24 6.17
N LEU A 130 3.37 -10.91 4.89
CA LEU A 130 2.95 -11.84 3.86
C LEU A 130 4.12 -12.09 2.91
N GLU A 131 4.54 -13.34 2.79
CA GLU A 131 5.64 -13.75 1.91
C GLU A 131 5.28 -15.09 1.28
N ARG A 132 5.26 -15.16 -0.05
CA ARG A 132 4.96 -16.38 -0.81
C ARG A 132 3.67 -17.07 -0.34
N GLY A 133 2.64 -16.28 -0.06
CA GLY A 133 1.33 -16.75 0.43
C GLY A 133 1.26 -17.06 1.93
N ALA A 134 2.38 -17.04 2.67
CA ALA A 134 2.41 -17.30 4.09
C ALA A 134 2.24 -16.01 4.91
N LEU A 135 1.18 -15.92 5.71
CA LEU A 135 0.94 -14.82 6.62
C LEU A 135 1.51 -15.13 8.02
N THR A 136 2.50 -14.36 8.46
CA THR A 136 3.16 -14.52 9.76
C THR A 136 2.98 -13.27 10.61
N LYS A 137 2.57 -13.42 11.87
CA LYS A 137 2.58 -12.32 12.84
C LYS A 137 4.01 -12.09 13.30
N LEU A 138 4.50 -10.86 13.17
CA LEU A 138 5.84 -10.50 13.63
C LEU A 138 5.81 -10.26 15.13
N GLN A 139 6.71 -10.93 15.84
CA GLN A 139 7.05 -10.60 17.23
C GLN A 139 8.09 -9.48 17.23
N SER A 140 8.24 -8.77 18.35
CA SER A 140 9.17 -7.63 18.50
C SER A 140 10.46 -7.87 17.73
N SER A 141 10.69 -7.08 16.67
CA SER A 141 11.87 -7.17 15.82
C SER A 141 12.66 -5.88 15.94
N THR A 142 13.97 -5.98 16.10
CA THR A 142 14.90 -4.85 15.94
C THR A 142 15.04 -4.41 14.47
N LYS A 143 14.34 -5.06 13.53
CA LYS A 143 14.32 -4.72 12.11
C LYS A 143 13.50 -3.45 11.89
N THR A 144 14.14 -2.40 11.37
CA THR A 144 13.46 -1.19 10.89
C THR A 144 12.95 -1.44 9.47
N TYR A 145 11.67 -1.15 9.23
CA TYR A 145 11.06 -1.20 7.91
C TYR A 145 11.02 0.21 7.33
N HIS A 146 11.44 0.35 6.07
CA HIS A 146 11.44 1.59 5.29
C HIS A 146 10.52 1.44 4.10
#